data_AF-U5H3I1-F1
#
_entry.id   AF-U5H3I1-F1
#
_cell.length_a   1.000
_cell.length_b   1.000
_cell.length_c   1.000
_cell.angle_alpha   90.00
_cell.angle_beta   90.00
_cell.angle_gamma   90.00
#
_symmetry.space_group_name_H-M   'P 1'
#
loop_
_entity.id
_entity.type
_entity.pdbx_description
1 polymer ?
#
loop_
_entity_poly.entity_id
_entity_poly.type
_entity_poly.pdbx_seq_one_letter_code
_entity_poly.pdbx_strand_id
1 'polypeptide(L)'
;MSNENDNGLAALEQQAEFLGLKGPLLPLLPPKSLTRKLQRERLPRRSREAPFGARHPSWTVDRFIVPAAFPRSVRGSTTDPASSPSEKASCATSASTSLSSSSKAPPGRIDAEQACKELLDVQLEGLRNPTNPIDTKELASQEQLYTVVNRYRSSTTHGAVLVRSKEPILTLVLGHANGFHKVSRDKPKTFEPMLSDLLEQFDSKTRPIAEIWSIDTFNQGDSALLNEEVLGKAFNWADHGRDILNFIISYLPDPFSPDPITDELPYIVAVPDGMHELDARPLFPGLSVPTNRVFRDRLIVSIGHSLSGAGMTYAASAQPSLFSSLVLLDPAMPPPSWERQVMFKSKSAFIRKDHWPSKEAAMASLMKKPFYQTFASRSMQAYVEYGMTTIPGSEEARLKMRPEDEALVFGDLCTTASRRAGGRLAMLPTILPVRFICADLDCSVLTEEALQDTLRLIPHATIVRVRKAFHTLVQEKPKETAAEVAKHLQAFYGDSPGYDLLSTDSVQIQA
;
A
#
# COMPACT_ATOMS: atom_id res chain seq x y z
N MET A 1 -34.54 -10.52 12.85
CA MET A 1 -34.69 -9.91 11.50
C MET A 1 -33.32 -9.80 10.84
N SER A 2 -32.56 -10.91 10.79
CA SER A 2 -31.15 -10.92 10.41
C SER A 2 -30.85 -12.19 9.60
N ASN A 3 -31.48 -12.35 8.42
CA ASN A 3 -31.16 -13.50 7.54
C ASN A 3 -31.48 -13.29 6.05
N GLU A 4 -32.42 -12.45 5.64
CA GLU A 4 -32.68 -12.24 4.19
C GLU A 4 -31.67 -11.30 3.53
N ASN A 5 -31.11 -10.38 4.29
CA ASN A 5 -30.29 -9.29 3.80
C ASN A 5 -28.79 -9.66 3.66
N ASP A 6 -28.25 -10.42 4.62
CA ASP A 6 -26.89 -10.97 4.50
C ASP A 6 -26.81 -12.00 3.36
N ASN A 7 -27.92 -12.67 3.02
CA ASN A 7 -28.01 -13.55 1.85
C ASN A 7 -27.81 -12.77 0.52
N GLY A 8 -28.27 -11.52 0.43
CA GLY A 8 -28.12 -10.70 -0.78
C GLY A 8 -26.66 -10.31 -1.06
N LEU A 9 -25.94 -9.85 -0.03
CA LEU A 9 -24.51 -9.53 -0.14
C LEU A 9 -23.69 -10.80 -0.43
N ALA A 10 -23.98 -11.90 0.26
CA ALA A 10 -23.32 -13.18 -0.02
C ALA A 10 -23.55 -13.68 -1.45
N ALA A 11 -24.76 -13.48 -2.00
CA ALA A 11 -25.07 -13.84 -3.39
C ALA A 11 -24.30 -12.99 -4.41
N LEU A 12 -24.04 -11.71 -4.14
CA LEU A 12 -23.18 -10.88 -4.98
C LEU A 12 -21.73 -11.35 -4.95
N GLU A 13 -21.23 -11.70 -3.76
CA GLU A 13 -19.88 -12.23 -3.62
C GLU A 13 -19.70 -13.55 -4.38
N GLN A 14 -20.62 -14.51 -4.22
CA GLN A 14 -20.54 -15.80 -4.91
C GLN A 14 -20.49 -15.67 -6.44
N GLN A 15 -21.14 -14.66 -7.03
CA GLN A 15 -21.06 -14.40 -8.48
C GLN A 15 -19.64 -14.03 -8.95
N ALA A 16 -18.79 -13.50 -8.07
CA ALA A 16 -17.43 -13.10 -8.38
C ALA A 16 -16.41 -14.27 -8.33
N GLU A 17 -16.82 -15.44 -7.85
CA GLU A 17 -15.92 -16.57 -7.61
C GLU A 17 -15.07 -16.92 -8.84
N PHE A 18 -15.65 -16.93 -10.03
CA PHE A 18 -14.91 -17.29 -11.25
C PHE A 18 -14.37 -16.08 -12.03
N LEU A 19 -14.65 -14.85 -11.57
CA LEU A 19 -14.37 -13.60 -12.29
C LEU A 19 -13.05 -12.93 -11.88
N GLY A 20 -12.35 -13.45 -10.87
CA GLY A 20 -11.05 -12.92 -10.48
C GLY A 20 -10.09 -12.85 -11.68
N LEU A 21 -9.47 -11.67 -11.90
CA LEU A 21 -8.60 -11.45 -13.05
C LEU A 21 -7.41 -12.41 -13.03
N LYS A 22 -7.09 -13.04 -14.16
CA LYS A 22 -5.99 -14.02 -14.32
C LYS A 22 -4.95 -13.51 -15.31
N GLY A 23 -3.84 -14.25 -15.44
CA GLY A 23 -2.81 -13.95 -16.43
C GLY A 23 -1.84 -12.84 -16.01
N PRO A 24 -1.20 -12.16 -16.99
CA PRO A 24 -0.29 -11.06 -16.70
C PRO A 24 -1.02 -9.83 -16.14
N LEU A 25 -0.25 -8.91 -15.56
CA LEU A 25 -0.70 -7.57 -15.22
C LEU A 25 -0.87 -6.74 -16.50
N LEU A 26 -1.76 -5.74 -16.47
CA LEU A 26 -1.86 -4.79 -17.59
C LEU A 26 -0.55 -4.01 -17.73
N PRO A 27 -0.13 -3.68 -18.97
CA PRO A 27 1.07 -2.89 -19.20
C PRO A 27 0.95 -1.50 -18.56
N LEU A 28 2.09 -0.86 -18.36
CA LEU A 28 2.22 0.53 -17.92
C LEU A 28 2.21 1.42 -19.17
N LEU A 29 1.06 2.01 -19.47
CA LEU A 29 0.97 3.01 -20.53
C LEU A 29 1.45 4.38 -20.02
N PRO A 30 1.92 5.27 -20.91
CA PRO A 30 2.29 6.63 -20.54
C PRO A 30 1.17 7.36 -19.79
N PRO A 31 1.51 8.29 -18.87
CA PRO A 31 0.51 9.02 -18.12
C PRO A 31 -0.37 9.86 -19.06
N LYS A 32 -1.67 9.94 -18.75
CA LYS A 32 -2.61 10.79 -19.48
C LYS A 32 -2.52 12.24 -19.01
N SER A 33 -2.80 13.16 -19.94
CA SER A 33 -3.10 14.54 -19.60
C SER A 33 -4.36 14.60 -18.73
N LEU A 34 -4.28 15.37 -17.64
CA LEU A 34 -5.41 15.62 -16.75
C LEU A 34 -6.52 16.40 -17.45
N THR A 35 -7.77 16.03 -17.19
CA THR A 35 -8.94 16.83 -17.59
C THR A 35 -9.35 17.86 -16.53
N ARG A 36 -8.72 17.80 -15.35
CA ARG A 36 -9.01 18.63 -14.17
C ARG A 36 -7.76 19.27 -13.59
N LYS A 37 -7.95 20.28 -12.74
CA LYS A 37 -6.86 20.84 -11.94
C LYS A 37 -6.51 19.89 -10.79
N LEU A 38 -5.23 19.57 -10.63
CA LEU A 38 -4.76 18.79 -9.49
C LEU A 38 -4.78 19.67 -8.22
N GLN A 39 -5.50 19.22 -7.19
CA GLN A 39 -5.74 19.95 -5.93
C GLN A 39 -4.52 19.95 -4.99
N ARG A 40 -3.35 20.41 -5.47
CA ARG A 40 -2.08 20.41 -4.71
C ARG A 40 -2.16 21.23 -3.42
N GLU A 41 -3.02 22.24 -3.39
CA GLU A 41 -3.32 23.10 -2.24
C GLU A 41 -3.87 22.34 -1.02
N ARG A 42 -4.42 21.14 -1.23
CA ARG A 42 -4.91 20.26 -0.16
C ARG A 42 -3.79 19.46 0.50
N LEU A 43 -2.61 19.39 -0.12
CA LEU A 43 -1.48 18.72 0.48
C LEU A 43 -0.91 19.55 1.64
N PRO A 44 -0.51 18.91 2.76
CA PRO A 44 0.17 19.61 3.84
C PRO A 44 1.42 20.36 3.35
N ARG A 45 1.77 21.49 3.96
CA ARG A 45 3.01 22.21 3.62
C ARG A 45 4.25 21.35 3.91
N ARG A 46 5.32 21.54 3.12
CA ARG A 46 6.62 20.88 3.36
C ARG A 46 7.21 21.35 4.69
N SER A 47 7.68 20.40 5.50
CA SER A 47 8.42 20.67 6.73
C SER A 47 9.93 20.72 6.48
N ARG A 48 10.65 21.43 7.34
CA ARG A 48 12.13 21.38 7.42
C ARG A 48 12.64 20.56 8.61
N GLU A 49 11.76 20.01 9.42
CA GLU A 49 12.13 19.22 10.59
C GLU A 49 12.54 17.79 10.21
N ALA A 50 13.38 17.18 11.03
CA ALA A 50 13.83 15.82 10.84
C ALA A 50 12.66 14.82 11.03
N PRO A 51 12.42 13.89 10.10
CA PRO A 51 11.26 12.99 10.12
C PRO A 51 11.26 12.01 11.30
N PHE A 52 12.42 11.74 11.89
CA PHE A 52 12.57 10.87 13.06
C PHE A 52 12.90 11.66 14.34
N GLY A 53 12.64 12.97 14.33
CA GLY A 53 12.92 13.88 15.43
C GLY A 53 14.39 13.92 15.83
N ALA A 54 14.66 14.20 17.11
CA ALA A 54 16.01 14.37 17.63
C ALA A 54 16.89 13.11 17.58
N ARG A 55 16.30 11.93 17.34
CA ARG A 55 17.06 10.67 17.23
C ARG A 55 17.90 10.61 15.95
N HIS A 56 17.39 11.20 14.86
CA HIS A 56 18.07 11.19 13.57
C HIS A 56 17.99 12.58 12.90
N PRO A 57 18.66 13.60 13.47
CA PRO A 57 18.54 14.99 13.02
C PRO A 57 19.13 15.24 11.62
N SER A 58 19.97 14.33 11.11
CA SER A 58 20.55 14.42 9.78
C SER A 58 19.59 14.03 8.67
N TRP A 59 18.45 13.41 9.00
CA TRP A 59 17.49 12.93 8.02
C TRP A 59 16.52 14.04 7.63
N THR A 60 16.16 14.06 6.36
CA THR A 60 15.15 14.96 5.79
C THR A 60 14.09 14.15 5.07
N VAL A 61 12.88 14.69 4.97
CA VAL A 61 11.81 14.11 4.14
C VAL A 61 11.35 15.07 3.07
N ASP A 62 11.34 14.60 1.82
CA ASP A 62 10.76 15.28 0.68
C ASP A 62 9.46 14.57 0.27
N ARG A 63 8.46 15.34 -0.16
CA ARG A 63 7.22 14.80 -0.75
C ARG A 63 7.22 15.06 -2.25
N PHE A 64 6.88 14.02 -3.00
CA PHE A 64 6.61 14.12 -4.43
C PHE A 64 5.27 13.52 -4.83
N ILE A 65 4.81 13.93 -6.01
CA ILE A 65 3.60 13.51 -6.69
C ILE A 65 4.04 12.78 -7.96
N VAL A 66 3.44 11.61 -8.23
CA VAL A 66 3.64 10.85 -9.46
C VAL A 66 2.30 10.37 -10.01
N PRO A 67 2.12 10.31 -11.34
CA PRO A 67 1.00 9.59 -11.93
C PRO A 67 0.97 8.13 -11.45
N ALA A 68 -0.21 7.66 -11.04
CA ALA A 68 -0.47 6.26 -10.79
C ALA A 68 -0.40 5.45 -12.10
N ALA A 69 -0.26 4.13 -12.02
CA ALA A 69 -0.24 3.26 -13.18
C ALA A 69 -1.52 3.40 -14.00
N PHE A 70 -1.35 3.62 -15.31
CA PHE A 70 -2.40 3.73 -16.29
C PHE A 70 -2.28 2.60 -17.33
N PRO A 71 -3.39 2.01 -17.82
CA PRO A 71 -4.78 2.16 -17.34
C PRO A 71 -5.01 1.45 -16.00
N ARG A 72 -6.17 1.66 -15.35
CA ARG A 72 -6.62 0.80 -14.24
C ARG A 72 -7.19 -0.51 -14.77
N SER A 73 -7.10 -1.58 -13.99
CA SER A 73 -7.45 -2.93 -14.45
C SER A 73 -8.94 -3.25 -14.46
N VAL A 74 -9.73 -2.52 -13.68
CA VAL A 74 -11.17 -2.72 -13.55
C VAL A 74 -11.91 -1.43 -13.86
N ARG A 75 -13.01 -1.55 -14.62
CA ARG A 75 -13.94 -0.44 -14.87
C ARG A 75 -14.52 0.06 -13.56
N GLY A 76 -14.79 1.37 -13.50
CA GLY A 76 -15.27 2.01 -12.28
C GLY A 76 -14.18 2.34 -11.27
N SER A 77 -12.89 2.15 -11.59
CA SER A 77 -11.77 2.62 -10.73
C SER A 77 -11.67 4.14 -10.68
N THR A 78 -12.13 4.81 -11.74
CA THR A 78 -12.22 6.28 -11.84
C THR A 78 -13.59 6.67 -12.34
N THR A 79 -14.05 7.87 -11.99
CA THR A 79 -15.25 8.45 -12.61
C THR A 79 -14.94 9.03 -13.98
N ASP A 80 -15.91 9.00 -14.90
CA ASP A 80 -15.76 9.61 -16.23
C ASP A 80 -15.63 11.14 -16.11
N PRO A 81 -14.55 11.76 -16.64
CA PRO A 81 -14.41 13.21 -16.75
C PRO A 81 -15.59 13.94 -17.39
N ALA A 82 -16.23 13.32 -18.38
CA ALA A 82 -17.33 13.87 -19.17
C ALA A 82 -18.71 13.71 -18.51
N SER A 83 -18.80 12.94 -17.41
CA SER A 83 -20.06 12.80 -16.68
C SER A 83 -20.48 14.13 -16.07
N SER A 84 -21.71 14.54 -16.34
CA SER A 84 -22.25 15.82 -15.89
C SER A 84 -22.33 15.89 -14.35
N PRO A 85 -22.24 17.08 -13.72
CA PRO A 85 -22.48 17.22 -12.28
C PRO A 85 -23.84 16.67 -11.84
N SER A 86 -24.84 16.63 -12.74
CA SER A 86 -26.15 16.01 -12.52
C SER A 86 -26.14 14.48 -12.59
N GLU A 87 -25.22 13.85 -13.31
CA GLU A 87 -24.99 12.40 -13.28
C GLU A 87 -24.10 11.99 -12.10
N LYS A 88 -23.14 12.85 -11.73
CA LYS A 88 -22.36 12.76 -10.48
C LYS A 88 -23.29 12.91 -9.27
N ALA A 89 -24.23 13.85 -9.34
CA ALA A 89 -25.33 13.97 -8.41
C ALA A 89 -26.25 12.76 -8.55
N SER A 90 -26.76 12.32 -9.72
CA SER A 90 -27.66 11.15 -9.76
C SER A 90 -27.02 9.83 -9.30
N CYS A 91 -25.68 9.72 -9.25
CA CYS A 91 -24.95 8.62 -8.60
C CYS A 91 -24.68 8.87 -7.10
N ALA A 92 -24.75 10.12 -6.64
CA ALA A 92 -24.68 10.57 -5.23
C ALA A 92 -26.06 10.92 -4.60
N THR A 93 -27.12 11.02 -5.41
CA THR A 93 -28.50 11.44 -5.14
C THR A 93 -29.51 10.46 -5.74
N SER A 94 -29.07 9.35 -6.35
CA SER A 94 -29.85 8.10 -6.24
C SER A 94 -30.00 7.68 -4.77
N ALA A 95 -29.18 8.23 -3.87
CA ALA A 95 -29.39 8.23 -2.43
C ALA A 95 -30.50 9.22 -1.94
N SER A 96 -31.17 9.95 -2.84
CA SER A 96 -32.22 10.92 -2.51
C SER A 96 -33.08 11.29 -3.72
N THR A 97 -33.90 10.37 -4.25
CA THR A 97 -35.36 10.57 -4.44
C THR A 97 -36.03 9.40 -5.20
N SER A 98 -37.17 9.00 -4.65
CA SER A 98 -38.21 8.07 -5.13
C SER A 98 -37.81 6.61 -5.43
N LEU A 99 -37.95 5.75 -4.42
CA LEU A 99 -38.76 4.53 -4.53
C LEU A 99 -39.43 4.27 -3.18
N SER A 100 -40.74 4.04 -3.26
CA SER A 100 -41.64 3.77 -2.15
C SER A 100 -41.25 2.53 -1.36
N SER A 101 -41.48 2.62 -0.05
CA SER A 101 -41.65 1.54 0.95
C SER A 101 -40.42 1.03 1.72
N SER A 102 -40.39 1.48 2.99
CA SER A 102 -39.84 0.81 4.18
C SER A 102 -38.32 0.74 4.41
N SER A 103 -37.65 1.87 4.65
CA SER A 103 -36.37 1.87 5.40
C SER A 103 -36.57 2.39 6.84
N LYS A 104 -36.02 1.67 7.82
CA LYS A 104 -36.12 1.94 9.27
C LYS A 104 -34.97 2.80 9.83
N ALA A 105 -34.16 3.43 8.98
CA ALA A 105 -33.01 4.21 9.44
C ALA A 105 -33.40 5.68 9.71
N PRO A 106 -33.08 6.25 10.90
CA PRO A 106 -33.31 7.67 11.16
C PRO A 106 -32.44 8.56 10.25
N PRO A 107 -32.88 9.80 9.95
CA PRO A 107 -32.19 10.69 9.01
C PRO A 107 -30.77 11.03 9.49
N GLY A 108 -29.80 10.95 8.56
CA GLY A 108 -28.38 11.25 8.82
C GLY A 108 -27.47 10.04 9.11
N ARG A 109 -28.00 8.82 9.10
CA ARG A 109 -27.19 7.59 9.26
C ARG A 109 -27.06 6.86 7.92
N ILE A 110 -25.81 6.60 7.48
CA ILE A 110 -25.54 5.81 6.28
C ILE A 110 -26.18 4.44 6.43
N ASP A 111 -26.97 4.03 5.43
CA ASP A 111 -27.39 2.64 5.28
C ASP A 111 -26.17 1.84 4.77
N ALA A 112 -25.39 1.34 5.73
CA ALA A 112 -24.14 0.64 5.46
C ALA A 112 -24.32 -0.62 4.60
N GLU A 113 -25.52 -1.20 4.63
CA GLU A 113 -25.82 -2.39 3.86
C GLU A 113 -26.09 -2.05 2.41
N GLN A 114 -26.92 -1.05 2.16
CA GLN A 114 -27.16 -0.52 0.83
C GLN A 114 -25.86 0.03 0.22
N ALA A 115 -25.06 0.78 0.99
CA ALA A 115 -23.76 1.28 0.53
C ALA A 115 -22.78 0.14 0.19
N CYS A 116 -22.76 -0.92 1.00
CA CYS A 116 -21.96 -2.11 0.71
C CYS A 116 -22.44 -2.80 -0.56
N LYS A 117 -23.75 -2.99 -0.73
CA LYS A 117 -24.33 -3.60 -1.92
C LYS A 117 -23.95 -2.85 -3.19
N GLU A 118 -24.12 -1.53 -3.21
CA GLU A 118 -23.74 -0.68 -4.34
C GLU A 118 -22.25 -0.78 -4.69
N LEU A 119 -21.39 -0.81 -3.67
CA LEU A 119 -19.95 -0.97 -3.88
C LEU A 119 -19.63 -2.34 -4.51
N LEU A 120 -20.22 -3.41 -3.98
CA LEU A 120 -20.01 -4.76 -4.49
C LEU A 120 -20.58 -4.94 -5.91
N ASP A 121 -21.71 -4.31 -6.23
CA ASP A 121 -22.30 -4.32 -7.58
C ASP A 121 -21.33 -3.70 -8.61
N VAL A 122 -20.73 -2.54 -8.28
CA VAL A 122 -19.75 -1.89 -9.17
C VAL A 122 -18.48 -2.73 -9.31
N GLN A 123 -17.97 -3.30 -8.21
CA GLN A 123 -16.82 -4.20 -8.24
C GLN A 123 -17.08 -5.44 -9.10
N LEU A 124 -18.26 -6.06 -8.95
CA LEU A 124 -18.66 -7.23 -9.72
C LEU A 124 -18.74 -6.92 -11.22
N GLU A 125 -19.31 -5.77 -11.57
CA GLU A 125 -19.37 -5.31 -12.95
C GLU A 125 -17.98 -5.05 -13.54
N GLY A 126 -17.07 -4.44 -12.75
CA GLY A 126 -15.67 -4.25 -13.12
C GLY A 126 -14.92 -5.56 -13.36
N LEU A 127 -15.25 -6.64 -12.63
CA LEU A 127 -14.69 -7.98 -12.84
C LEU A 127 -15.30 -8.70 -14.04
N ARG A 128 -16.59 -8.48 -14.34
CA ARG A 128 -17.24 -9.03 -15.56
C ARG A 128 -16.67 -8.41 -16.83
N ASN A 129 -16.35 -7.12 -16.76
CA ASN A 129 -15.89 -6.32 -17.88
C ASN A 129 -14.55 -5.66 -17.53
N PRO A 130 -13.45 -6.44 -17.40
CA PRO A 130 -12.15 -5.90 -17.11
C PRO A 130 -11.65 -4.99 -18.22
N THR A 131 -10.71 -4.09 -17.88
CA THR A 131 -10.26 -3.09 -18.84
C THR A 131 -9.53 -3.70 -20.03
N ASN A 132 -9.97 -3.31 -21.22
CA ASN A 132 -9.32 -3.68 -22.47
C ASN A 132 -8.22 -2.64 -22.83
N PRO A 133 -6.93 -2.98 -22.75
CA PRO A 133 -5.84 -2.01 -22.93
C PRO A 133 -5.66 -1.52 -24.38
N ILE A 134 -6.41 -2.07 -25.34
CA ILE A 134 -6.40 -1.60 -26.75
C ILE A 134 -7.67 -0.82 -27.11
N ASP A 135 -8.67 -0.75 -26.23
CA ASP A 135 -9.88 0.05 -26.48
C ASP A 135 -9.63 1.52 -26.13
N THR A 136 -9.33 2.31 -27.15
CA THR A 136 -9.05 3.75 -26.99
C THR A 136 -10.19 4.55 -26.36
N LYS A 137 -11.46 4.14 -26.53
CA LYS A 137 -12.61 4.84 -25.92
C LYS A 137 -12.68 4.54 -24.43
N GLU A 138 -12.47 3.28 -24.06
CA GLU A 138 -12.38 2.90 -22.64
C GLU A 138 -11.19 3.57 -21.96
N LEU A 139 -10.01 3.59 -22.60
CA LEU A 139 -8.85 4.29 -22.08
C LEU A 139 -9.11 5.80 -21.93
N ALA A 140 -9.87 6.40 -22.83
CA ALA A 140 -10.22 7.82 -22.79
C ALA A 140 -11.14 8.16 -21.60
N SER A 141 -12.05 7.27 -21.20
CA SER A 141 -13.00 7.51 -20.09
C SER A 141 -12.38 7.37 -18.70
N GLN A 142 -11.20 6.74 -18.57
CA GLN A 142 -10.48 6.66 -17.30
C GLN A 142 -9.69 7.93 -17.01
N GLU A 143 -9.85 8.53 -15.83
CA GLU A 143 -9.03 9.68 -15.43
C GLU A 143 -7.62 9.26 -14.97
N GLN A 144 -6.63 10.14 -15.11
CA GLN A 144 -5.31 9.91 -14.51
C GLN A 144 -5.38 10.09 -12.99
N LEU A 145 -5.14 8.99 -12.27
CA LEU A 145 -4.93 9.00 -10.83
C LEU A 145 -3.49 9.34 -10.48
N TYR A 146 -3.26 9.83 -9.27
CA TYR A 146 -1.93 10.19 -8.77
C TYR A 146 -1.62 9.47 -7.47
N THR A 147 -0.37 9.08 -7.28
CA THR A 147 0.14 8.65 -5.99
C THR A 147 1.11 9.70 -5.45
N VAL A 148 1.09 9.88 -4.14
CA VAL A 148 2.07 10.70 -3.46
C VAL A 148 3.13 9.75 -2.91
N VAL A 149 4.40 10.11 -3.06
CA VAL A 149 5.55 9.38 -2.49
C VAL A 149 6.33 10.30 -1.56
N ASN A 150 6.88 9.74 -0.47
CA ASN A 150 7.82 10.48 0.38
C ASN A 150 9.20 9.85 0.24
N ARG A 151 10.23 10.68 0.15
CA ARG A 151 11.64 10.31 0.14
C ARG A 151 12.25 10.71 1.47
N TYR A 152 12.88 9.78 2.18
CA TYR A 152 13.70 10.05 3.35
C TYR A 152 15.14 9.80 2.97
N ARG A 153 16.01 10.72 3.34
CA ARG A 153 17.45 10.63 3.08
C ARG A 153 18.21 11.21 4.25
N SER A 154 19.36 10.64 4.58
CA SER A 154 20.28 11.28 5.52
C SER A 154 21.22 12.21 4.78
N SER A 155 21.42 13.43 5.25
CA SER A 155 22.51 14.30 4.76
C SER A 155 23.92 13.75 5.02
N THR A 156 24.06 12.78 5.93
CA THR A 156 25.34 12.10 6.21
C THR A 156 25.63 10.95 5.25
N THR A 157 24.59 10.27 4.76
CA THR A 157 24.71 9.15 3.83
C THR A 157 24.38 9.55 2.39
N HIS A 158 23.67 10.65 2.13
CA HIS A 158 23.45 11.24 0.82
C HIS A 158 24.33 12.47 0.58
N GLY A 159 25.09 12.48 -0.51
CA GLY A 159 25.93 13.61 -0.93
C GLY A 159 27.30 13.17 -1.45
N ALA A 160 28.32 14.01 -1.26
CA ALA A 160 29.70 13.78 -1.70
C ALA A 160 30.34 12.47 -1.18
N VAL A 161 29.72 11.81 -0.21
CA VAL A 161 30.11 10.50 0.34
C VAL A 161 29.68 9.34 -0.58
N LEU A 162 28.46 9.34 -1.13
CA LEU A 162 28.00 8.32 -2.10
C LEU A 162 28.67 8.47 -3.47
N VAL A 163 28.91 9.71 -3.90
CA VAL A 163 29.59 10.00 -5.19
C VAL A 163 30.99 9.38 -5.27
N ARG A 164 31.61 9.09 -4.12
CA ARG A 164 32.98 8.54 -4.04
C ARG A 164 33.06 7.01 -4.13
N SER A 165 32.00 6.26 -3.82
CA SER A 165 32.12 4.79 -3.70
C SER A 165 31.97 4.04 -5.02
N LYS A 166 31.29 4.60 -6.04
CA LYS A 166 30.82 3.87 -7.25
C LYS A 166 29.95 2.63 -6.96
N GLU A 167 29.58 2.40 -5.70
CA GLU A 167 28.78 1.26 -5.27
C GLU A 167 27.29 1.62 -5.27
N PRO A 168 26.40 0.66 -5.55
CA PRO A 168 24.97 0.89 -5.53
C PRO A 168 24.49 1.18 -4.10
N ILE A 169 23.51 2.07 -3.98
CA ILE A 169 23.00 2.53 -2.68
C ILE A 169 21.88 1.63 -2.18
N LEU A 170 21.85 1.36 -0.87
CA LEU A 170 20.75 0.61 -0.28
C LEU A 170 19.50 1.51 -0.17
N THR A 171 18.45 1.12 -0.88
CA THR A 171 17.18 1.85 -0.97
C THR A 171 16.04 0.98 -0.44
N LEU A 172 15.30 1.48 0.54
CA LEU A 172 14.09 0.82 1.02
C LEU A 172 12.87 1.41 0.30
N VAL A 173 11.95 0.57 -0.20
CA VAL A 173 10.67 1.00 -0.78
C VAL A 173 9.53 0.40 0.05
N LEU A 174 8.76 1.27 0.71
CA LEU A 174 7.73 0.91 1.67
C LEU A 174 6.32 1.15 1.13
N GLY A 175 5.42 0.23 1.46
CA GLY A 175 3.97 0.41 1.31
C GLY A 175 3.22 0.04 2.58
N HIS A 176 2.17 0.80 2.89
CA HIS A 176 1.38 0.69 4.13
C HIS A 176 0.22 -0.33 4.06
N ALA A 177 -0.33 -0.67 5.22
CA ALA A 177 -1.60 -1.39 5.32
C ALA A 177 -2.82 -0.50 5.01
N ASN A 178 -3.95 -1.14 4.70
CA ASN A 178 -5.21 -0.45 4.48
C ASN A 178 -5.59 0.40 5.70
N GLY A 179 -5.83 1.69 5.50
CA GLY A 179 -6.21 2.62 6.58
C GLY A 179 -5.05 3.13 7.45
N PHE A 180 -3.81 2.68 7.19
CA PHE A 180 -2.60 3.07 7.92
C PHE A 180 -1.57 3.76 7.01
N HIS A 181 -2.08 4.59 6.09
CA HIS A 181 -1.33 5.33 5.06
C HIS A 181 -0.09 6.08 5.56
N LYS A 182 0.78 6.50 4.65
CA LYS A 182 1.92 7.37 5.00
C LYS A 182 1.36 8.72 5.40
N VAL A 183 1.93 9.40 6.38
CA VAL A 183 1.31 10.66 6.73
C VAL A 183 2.23 11.76 7.28
N SER A 184 1.83 13.02 7.24
CA SER A 184 2.75 14.17 7.16
C SER A 184 2.53 15.24 8.23
N ARG A 185 3.58 15.54 9.01
CA ARG A 185 4.07 16.87 9.50
C ARG A 185 4.92 16.74 10.79
N ASP A 186 6.23 16.94 10.75
CA ASP A 186 7.06 17.34 11.92
C ASP A 186 7.39 16.28 13.02
N LYS A 187 6.70 15.13 13.14
CA LYS A 187 6.97 14.04 14.14
C LYS A 187 6.53 12.66 13.58
N PRO A 188 6.83 11.51 14.24
CA PRO A 188 6.78 10.17 13.64
C PRO A 188 5.42 9.77 13.02
N LYS A 189 5.42 9.06 11.88
CA LYS A 189 4.43 8.46 10.96
C LYS A 189 3.95 7.08 11.41
N THR A 190 3.06 6.45 10.65
CA THR A 190 2.71 5.04 10.83
C THR A 190 3.91 4.09 10.72
N PHE A 191 4.89 4.39 9.86
CA PHE A 191 6.16 3.66 9.75
C PHE A 191 7.34 4.31 10.51
N GLU A 192 7.35 5.63 10.75
CA GLU A 192 8.57 6.28 11.26
C GLU A 192 9.01 5.84 12.65
N PRO A 193 8.16 5.45 13.62
CA PRO A 193 8.62 4.82 14.84
C PRO A 193 9.44 3.56 14.54
N MET A 194 8.95 2.69 13.66
CA MET A 194 9.65 1.48 13.23
C MET A 194 10.91 1.83 12.43
N LEU A 195 10.87 2.80 11.51
CA LEU A 195 12.05 3.22 10.73
C LEU A 195 13.10 3.88 11.62
N SER A 196 12.70 4.73 12.57
CA SER A 196 13.58 5.34 13.56
C SER A 196 14.29 4.27 14.38
N ASP A 197 13.56 3.24 14.82
CA ASP A 197 14.13 2.13 15.57
C ASP A 197 14.99 1.21 14.65
N LEU A 198 14.67 1.10 13.35
CA LEU A 198 15.46 0.35 12.35
C LEU A 198 16.80 1.02 12.08
N LEU A 199 16.82 2.34 11.91
CA LEU A 199 18.04 3.12 11.70
C LEU A 199 19.01 3.04 12.88
N GLU A 200 18.52 2.78 14.09
CA GLU A 200 19.35 2.50 15.27
C GLU A 200 19.87 1.05 15.31
N GLN A 201 19.13 0.12 14.70
CA GLN A 201 19.38 -1.33 14.79
C GLN A 201 20.13 -1.91 13.58
N PHE A 202 20.16 -1.20 12.45
CA PHE A 202 20.94 -1.54 11.28
C PHE A 202 21.90 -0.40 10.95
N ASP A 203 23.18 -0.62 11.27
CA ASP A 203 24.28 0.30 10.97
C ASP A 203 25.39 -0.48 10.26
N SER A 204 25.35 -0.44 8.92
CA SER A 204 26.41 -1.01 8.08
C SER A 204 27.34 0.10 7.62
N LYS A 205 28.66 -0.10 7.80
CA LYS A 205 29.69 0.84 7.35
C LYS A 205 29.89 0.76 5.85
N THR A 206 29.61 -0.38 5.23
CA THR A 206 29.79 -0.62 3.79
C THR A 206 28.54 -0.29 2.98
N ARG A 207 27.35 -0.57 3.50
CA ARG A 207 26.05 -0.34 2.83
C ARG A 207 25.01 0.18 3.82
N PRO A 208 25.18 1.40 4.34
CA PRO A 208 24.16 2.02 5.17
C PRO A 208 22.87 2.22 4.37
N ILE A 209 21.73 2.32 5.07
CA ILE A 209 20.48 2.76 4.44
C ILE A 209 20.69 4.21 3.97
N ALA A 210 20.80 4.38 2.66
CA ALA A 210 20.96 5.69 2.06
C ALA A 210 19.59 6.36 1.93
N GLU A 211 18.63 5.66 1.32
CA GLU A 211 17.35 6.23 0.95
C GLU A 211 16.18 5.33 1.35
N ILE A 212 15.07 5.98 1.67
CA ILE A 212 13.81 5.32 1.97
C ILE A 212 12.73 6.01 1.14
N TRP A 213 11.89 5.25 0.45
CA TRP A 213 10.69 5.74 -0.22
C TRP A 213 9.46 5.12 0.40
N SER A 214 8.45 5.92 0.74
CA SER A 214 7.15 5.42 1.16
C SER A 214 6.07 5.85 0.19
N ILE A 215 5.27 4.91 -0.31
CA ILE A 215 4.26 5.11 -1.34
C ILE A 215 2.87 5.01 -0.72
N ASP A 216 2.02 6.00 -0.98
CA ASP A 216 0.59 5.90 -0.66
C ASP A 216 -0.13 5.15 -1.79
N THR A 217 -1.02 4.23 -1.43
CA THR A 217 -2.04 3.72 -2.35
C THR A 217 -2.89 4.89 -2.87
N PHE A 218 -3.28 4.88 -4.14
CA PHE A 218 -3.92 6.02 -4.81
C PHE A 218 -5.17 6.59 -4.10
N ASN A 219 -5.93 5.75 -3.38
CA ASN A 219 -7.14 6.14 -2.65
C ASN A 219 -6.90 6.35 -1.15
N GLN A 220 -5.64 6.44 -0.69
CA GLN A 220 -5.32 6.60 0.73
C GLN A 220 -4.35 7.77 0.97
N GLY A 221 -4.40 8.32 2.18
CA GLY A 221 -3.49 9.36 2.64
C GLY A 221 -3.46 10.61 1.78
N ASP A 222 -2.27 11.08 1.45
CA ASP A 222 -2.12 12.29 0.65
C ASP A 222 -2.55 12.05 -0.81
N SER A 223 -2.46 10.81 -1.31
CA SER A 223 -2.98 10.45 -2.65
C SER A 223 -4.49 10.58 -2.75
N ALA A 224 -5.23 10.18 -1.70
CA ALA A 224 -6.69 10.31 -1.65
C ALA A 224 -7.13 11.76 -1.85
N LEU A 225 -6.44 12.71 -1.20
CA LEU A 225 -6.73 14.15 -1.30
C LEU A 225 -6.58 14.68 -2.73
N LEU A 226 -5.61 14.14 -3.48
CA LEU A 226 -5.39 14.51 -4.88
C LEU A 226 -6.44 13.91 -5.81
N ASN A 227 -6.94 12.72 -5.50
CA ASN A 227 -7.83 11.96 -6.37
C ASN A 227 -9.32 12.08 -6.01
N GLU A 228 -9.67 12.73 -4.90
CA GLU A 228 -11.03 12.76 -4.31
C GLU A 228 -12.16 13.01 -5.33
N GLU A 229 -11.96 13.92 -6.28
CA GLU A 229 -12.95 14.29 -7.29
C GLU A 229 -13.23 13.21 -8.35
N VAL A 230 -12.33 12.23 -8.49
CA VAL A 230 -12.33 11.26 -9.59
C VAL A 230 -12.16 9.80 -9.15
N LEU A 231 -12.07 9.55 -7.84
CA LEU A 231 -12.08 8.19 -7.29
C LEU A 231 -13.40 7.51 -7.64
N GLY A 232 -13.31 6.35 -8.30
CA GLY A 232 -14.46 5.50 -8.55
C GLY A 232 -14.76 4.54 -7.39
N LYS A 233 -15.70 3.61 -7.61
CA LYS A 233 -16.13 2.61 -6.63
C LYS A 233 -15.58 1.20 -6.93
N ALA A 234 -14.56 1.08 -7.78
CA ALA A 234 -13.84 -0.17 -8.03
C ALA A 234 -12.37 -0.08 -7.62
N PHE A 235 -11.83 -1.18 -7.11
CA PHE A 235 -10.45 -1.28 -6.66
C PHE A 235 -9.93 -2.69 -6.88
N ASN A 236 -8.76 -2.79 -7.50
CA ASN A 236 -8.04 -4.04 -7.65
C ASN A 236 -6.66 -3.95 -7.00
N TRP A 237 -6.36 -4.90 -6.10
CA TRP A 237 -5.09 -4.95 -5.39
C TRP A 237 -3.88 -5.11 -6.33
N ALA A 238 -4.08 -5.73 -7.49
CA ALA A 238 -3.05 -5.85 -8.53
C ALA A 238 -2.58 -4.50 -9.05
N ASP A 239 -3.47 -3.50 -9.10
CA ASP A 239 -3.09 -2.16 -9.56
C ASP A 239 -2.22 -1.42 -8.55
N HIS A 240 -2.29 -1.74 -7.25
CA HIS A 240 -1.34 -1.23 -6.27
C HIS A 240 0.09 -1.73 -6.55
N GLY A 241 0.23 -3.00 -6.95
CA GLY A 241 1.51 -3.53 -7.43
C GLY A 241 2.01 -2.82 -8.70
N ARG A 242 1.09 -2.48 -9.62
CA ARG A 242 1.41 -1.69 -10.81
C ARG A 242 1.80 -0.24 -10.47
N ASP A 243 1.16 0.38 -9.48
CA ASP A 243 1.51 1.71 -8.99
C ASP A 243 2.95 1.75 -8.44
N ILE A 244 3.35 0.72 -7.68
CA ILE A 244 4.72 0.54 -7.18
C ILE A 244 5.71 0.39 -8.34
N LEU A 245 5.41 -0.48 -9.32
CA LEU A 245 6.26 -0.68 -10.50
C LEU A 245 6.36 0.58 -11.35
N ASN A 246 5.25 1.28 -11.57
CA ASN A 246 5.24 2.53 -12.31
C ASN A 246 6.15 3.58 -11.66
N PHE A 247 6.08 3.71 -10.34
CA PHE A 247 7.00 4.57 -9.61
C PHE A 247 8.47 4.15 -9.81
N ILE A 248 8.81 2.88 -9.56
CA ILE A 248 10.21 2.39 -9.68
C ILE A 248 10.74 2.54 -11.12
N ILE A 249 9.96 2.11 -12.11
CA ILE A 249 10.37 2.04 -13.52
C ILE A 249 10.39 3.44 -14.14
N SER A 250 9.37 4.27 -13.90
CA SER A 250 9.13 5.48 -14.67
C SER A 250 9.42 6.79 -13.93
N TYR A 251 9.60 6.78 -12.60
CA TYR A 251 9.72 8.01 -11.81
C TYR A 251 10.79 8.00 -10.71
N LEU A 252 11.34 6.85 -10.32
CA LEU A 252 12.39 6.77 -9.29
C LEU A 252 13.67 7.42 -9.83
N PRO A 253 14.08 8.58 -9.28
CA PRO A 253 15.19 9.34 -9.83
C PRO A 253 16.52 8.64 -9.57
N ASP A 254 17.48 8.94 -10.46
CA ASP A 254 18.89 8.63 -10.23
C ASP A 254 19.32 9.25 -8.89
N PRO A 255 19.86 8.45 -7.94
CA PRO A 255 20.25 8.92 -6.62
C PRO A 255 21.33 10.01 -6.63
N PHE A 256 22.09 10.13 -7.71
CA PHE A 256 23.18 11.10 -7.88
C PHE A 256 22.77 12.34 -8.68
N SER A 257 21.56 12.35 -9.24
CA SER A 257 21.03 13.54 -9.91
C SER A 257 20.59 14.61 -8.91
N PRO A 258 20.63 15.90 -9.29
CA PRO A 258 20.08 16.98 -8.48
C PRO A 258 18.61 16.74 -8.15
N ASP A 259 18.18 17.25 -6.99
CA ASP A 259 16.79 17.12 -6.60
C ASP A 259 15.86 17.84 -7.58
N PRO A 260 14.67 17.28 -7.85
CA PRO A 260 13.64 17.97 -8.60
C PRO A 260 13.27 19.30 -7.93
N ILE A 261 13.17 20.35 -8.75
CA ILE A 261 12.73 21.68 -8.30
C ILE A 261 11.23 21.65 -7.96
N THR A 262 10.47 20.81 -8.67
CA THR A 262 9.02 20.64 -8.52
C THR A 262 8.67 19.56 -7.49
N ASP A 263 7.42 19.59 -7.02
CA ASP A 263 6.84 18.50 -6.24
C ASP A 263 6.39 17.32 -7.12
N GLU A 264 6.35 17.47 -8.44
CA GLU A 264 6.17 16.33 -9.36
C GLU A 264 7.51 15.76 -9.80
N LEU A 265 7.63 14.42 -9.76
CA LEU A 265 8.81 13.76 -10.34
C LEU A 265 8.67 13.68 -11.87
N PRO A 266 9.75 13.94 -12.61
CA PRO A 266 9.73 13.86 -14.07
C PRO A 266 9.57 12.41 -14.54
N TYR A 267 8.87 12.24 -15.66
CA TYR A 267 8.78 10.95 -16.34
C TYR A 267 10.13 10.58 -16.96
N ILE A 268 10.62 9.38 -16.66
CA ILE A 268 11.88 8.86 -17.19
C ILE A 268 11.57 8.18 -18.52
N VAL A 269 11.99 8.80 -19.63
CA VAL A 269 11.75 8.28 -20.99
C VAL A 269 12.66 7.08 -21.30
N ALA A 270 13.89 7.08 -20.77
CA ALA A 270 14.86 6.01 -20.99
C ALA A 270 14.60 4.82 -20.05
N VAL A 271 13.59 4.03 -20.38
CA VAL A 271 13.25 2.76 -19.70
C VAL A 271 13.74 1.59 -20.56
N PRO A 272 14.40 0.57 -19.98
CA PRO A 272 14.75 -0.65 -20.70
C PRO A 272 13.54 -1.30 -21.39
N ASP A 273 13.74 -1.78 -22.62
CA ASP A 273 12.68 -2.44 -23.40
C ASP A 273 12.05 -3.60 -22.62
N GLY A 274 10.74 -3.75 -22.73
CA GLY A 274 9.97 -4.79 -22.05
C GLY A 274 9.55 -4.50 -20.61
N MET A 275 10.11 -3.47 -19.95
CA MET A 275 9.76 -3.18 -18.55
C MET A 275 8.34 -2.65 -18.39
N HIS A 276 7.80 -1.93 -19.38
CA HIS A 276 6.41 -1.43 -19.31
C HIS A 276 5.38 -2.52 -19.60
N GLU A 277 5.76 -3.62 -20.24
CA GLU A 277 4.91 -4.79 -20.49
C GLU A 277 4.83 -5.74 -19.30
N LEU A 278 5.60 -5.50 -18.23
CA LEU A 278 5.57 -6.27 -16.99
C LEU A 278 5.76 -7.79 -17.25
N ASP A 279 4.86 -8.62 -16.73
CA ASP A 279 4.85 -10.08 -16.89
C ASP A 279 4.12 -10.56 -18.15
N ALA A 280 3.78 -9.66 -19.08
CA ALA A 280 3.36 -10.07 -20.42
C ALA A 280 4.55 -10.51 -21.31
N ARG A 281 5.79 -10.30 -20.84
CA ARG A 281 7.02 -10.82 -21.46
C ARG A 281 7.73 -11.83 -20.53
N PRO A 282 8.63 -12.67 -21.06
CA PRO A 282 9.45 -13.56 -20.23
C PRO A 282 10.19 -12.79 -19.14
N LEU A 283 10.06 -13.26 -17.89
CA LEU A 283 10.64 -12.60 -16.73
C LEU A 283 12.18 -12.73 -16.73
N PHE A 284 12.86 -11.64 -16.38
CA PHE A 284 14.27 -11.69 -16.01
C PHE A 284 14.41 -11.93 -14.51
N PRO A 285 14.90 -13.09 -14.04
CA PRO A 285 14.89 -13.44 -12.62
C PRO A 285 15.87 -12.61 -11.76
N GLY A 286 16.77 -11.85 -12.40
CA GLY A 286 17.85 -11.12 -11.75
C GLY A 286 19.04 -12.00 -11.37
N LEU A 287 20.10 -11.38 -10.84
CA LEU A 287 21.33 -12.08 -10.44
C LEU A 287 21.14 -12.83 -9.10
N SER A 288 21.89 -13.92 -8.90
CA SER A 288 21.71 -14.80 -7.73
C SER A 288 22.10 -14.16 -6.40
N VAL A 289 23.05 -13.22 -6.43
CA VAL A 289 23.53 -12.51 -5.24
C VAL A 289 22.70 -11.24 -5.05
N PRO A 290 22.05 -11.03 -3.88
CA PRO A 290 21.21 -9.86 -3.63
C PRO A 290 21.92 -8.53 -3.89
N THR A 291 23.19 -8.41 -3.50
CA THR A 291 24.00 -7.19 -3.70
C THR A 291 24.40 -6.94 -5.16
N ASN A 292 24.13 -7.87 -6.08
CA ASN A 292 24.36 -7.68 -7.51
C ASN A 292 23.05 -7.33 -8.26
N ARG A 293 21.90 -7.36 -7.58
CA ARG A 293 20.59 -6.98 -8.15
C ARG A 293 20.44 -5.46 -8.14
N VAL A 294 21.17 -4.82 -9.04
CA VAL A 294 21.26 -3.36 -9.14
C VAL A 294 20.28 -2.83 -10.17
N PHE A 295 19.48 -1.85 -9.78
CA PHE A 295 18.64 -1.08 -10.70
C PHE A 295 18.85 0.41 -10.46
N ARG A 296 19.34 1.13 -11.49
CA ARG A 296 19.67 2.57 -11.43
C ARG A 296 20.50 2.94 -10.18
N ASP A 297 21.61 2.22 -10.02
CA ASP A 297 22.56 2.35 -8.91
C ASP A 297 21.95 2.12 -7.52
N ARG A 298 20.93 1.28 -7.43
CA ARG A 298 20.25 0.94 -6.18
C ARG A 298 20.15 -0.55 -5.96
N LEU A 299 20.29 -0.93 -4.70
CA LEU A 299 19.79 -2.19 -4.16
C LEU A 299 18.42 -1.91 -3.55
N ILE A 300 17.36 -2.33 -4.23
CA ILE A 300 15.99 -2.04 -3.80
C ILE A 300 15.48 -3.15 -2.89
N VAL A 301 15.23 -2.85 -1.63
CA VAL A 301 14.54 -3.74 -0.69
C VAL A 301 13.10 -3.26 -0.56
N SER A 302 12.15 -4.10 -0.97
CA SER A 302 10.73 -3.79 -0.78
C SER A 302 10.25 -4.23 0.59
N ILE A 303 9.47 -3.36 1.25
CA ILE A 303 8.85 -3.64 2.56
C ILE A 303 7.36 -3.33 2.47
N GLY A 304 6.50 -4.34 2.52
CA GLY A 304 5.05 -4.19 2.37
C GLY A 304 4.28 -4.70 3.57
N HIS A 305 3.43 -3.87 4.17
CA HIS A 305 2.51 -4.30 5.25
C HIS A 305 1.11 -4.59 4.71
N SER A 306 0.51 -5.72 5.09
CA SER A 306 -0.88 -6.08 4.76
C SER A 306 -1.20 -5.95 3.25
N LEU A 307 -2.07 -5.01 2.86
CA LEU A 307 -2.36 -4.61 1.46
C LEU A 307 -1.10 -4.43 0.62
N SER A 308 -0.12 -3.70 1.13
CA SER A 308 1.12 -3.46 0.40
C SER A 308 2.03 -4.68 0.38
N GLY A 309 1.88 -5.63 1.30
CA GLY A 309 2.54 -6.94 1.17
C GLY A 309 2.11 -7.64 -0.12
N ALA A 310 0.80 -7.68 -0.38
CA ALA A 310 0.25 -8.19 -1.64
C ALA A 310 0.71 -7.36 -2.85
N GLY A 311 0.70 -6.02 -2.76
CA GLY A 311 1.19 -5.13 -3.81
C GLY A 311 2.67 -5.36 -4.17
N MET A 312 3.55 -5.51 -3.16
CA MET A 312 4.96 -5.82 -3.37
C MET A 312 5.15 -7.21 -3.99
N THR A 313 4.32 -8.19 -3.62
CA THR A 313 4.32 -9.52 -4.26
C THR A 313 3.90 -9.43 -5.73
N TYR A 314 2.87 -8.65 -6.07
CA TYR A 314 2.51 -8.39 -7.46
C TYR A 314 3.65 -7.73 -8.24
N ALA A 315 4.28 -6.71 -7.65
CA ALA A 315 5.39 -6.00 -8.27
C ALA A 315 6.59 -6.93 -8.52
N ALA A 316 7.03 -7.66 -7.50
CA ALA A 316 8.19 -8.54 -7.58
C ALA A 316 7.95 -9.77 -8.46
N SER A 317 6.75 -10.34 -8.46
CA SER A 317 6.43 -11.45 -9.38
C SER A 317 6.35 -10.99 -10.83
N ALA A 318 6.07 -9.70 -11.08
CA ALA A 318 6.02 -9.16 -12.44
C ALA A 318 7.36 -8.64 -12.95
N GLN A 319 8.24 -8.14 -12.08
CA GLN A 319 9.58 -7.65 -12.42
C GLN A 319 10.59 -7.99 -11.30
N PRO A 320 10.97 -9.27 -11.12
CA PRO A 320 11.77 -9.71 -9.98
C PRO A 320 13.21 -9.17 -9.99
N SER A 321 13.73 -8.79 -11.16
CA SER A 321 15.08 -8.23 -11.30
C SER A 321 15.25 -6.84 -10.68
N LEU A 322 14.15 -6.10 -10.48
CA LEU A 322 14.20 -4.76 -9.87
C LEU A 322 14.49 -4.81 -8.37
N PHE A 323 14.18 -5.93 -7.71
CA PHE A 323 14.26 -6.08 -6.26
C PHE A 323 15.48 -6.89 -5.87
N SER A 324 16.20 -6.42 -4.86
CA SER A 324 17.32 -7.11 -4.23
C SER A 324 16.85 -8.10 -3.16
N SER A 325 15.79 -7.75 -2.41
CA SER A 325 15.07 -8.68 -1.52
C SER A 325 13.70 -8.11 -1.13
N LEU A 326 12.83 -8.96 -0.57
CA LEU A 326 11.48 -8.62 -0.11
C LEU A 326 11.34 -8.86 1.40
N VAL A 327 10.67 -7.92 2.08
CA VAL A 327 10.21 -8.07 3.45
C VAL A 327 8.70 -7.83 3.50
N LEU A 328 7.94 -8.82 3.93
CA LEU A 328 6.49 -8.82 3.95
C LEU A 328 6.01 -8.83 5.40
N LEU A 329 5.44 -7.70 5.83
CA LEU A 329 4.94 -7.52 7.19
C LEU A 329 3.48 -7.94 7.23
N ASP A 330 3.18 -9.02 7.95
CA ASP A 330 1.85 -9.63 8.11
C ASP A 330 0.94 -9.47 6.87
N PRO A 331 1.35 -10.03 5.71
CA PRO A 331 0.78 -9.69 4.42
C PRO A 331 -0.61 -10.31 4.22
N ALA A 332 -1.56 -9.54 3.68
CA ALA A 332 -2.92 -9.97 3.41
C ALA A 332 -3.03 -10.68 2.04
N MET A 333 -2.31 -11.80 1.90
CA MET A 333 -2.23 -12.57 0.65
C MET A 333 -2.47 -14.07 0.92
N PRO A 334 -3.73 -14.46 1.20
CA PRO A 334 -4.12 -15.86 1.35
C PRO A 334 -3.59 -16.76 0.21
N PRO A 335 -3.18 -18.01 0.49
CA PRO A 335 -2.81 -18.95 -0.57
C PRO A 335 -4.04 -19.33 -1.42
N PRO A 336 -3.87 -19.84 -2.65
CA PRO A 336 -4.98 -20.22 -3.52
C PRO A 336 -5.88 -21.32 -2.93
N SER A 337 -5.35 -22.17 -2.05
CA SER A 337 -6.06 -23.24 -1.34
C SER A 337 -7.05 -22.71 -0.29
N TRP A 338 -6.85 -21.48 0.20
CA TRP A 338 -7.74 -20.92 1.20
C TRP A 338 -9.12 -20.68 0.58
N GLU A 339 -10.14 -21.24 1.23
CA GLU A 339 -11.54 -21.04 0.92
C GLU A 339 -11.87 -19.56 0.69
N ARG A 340 -12.61 -19.32 -0.39
CA ARG A 340 -13.12 -17.99 -0.73
C ARG A 340 -14.11 -17.56 0.33
N GLN A 341 -13.73 -16.60 1.14
CA GLN A 341 -14.62 -16.06 2.15
C GLN A 341 -15.43 -14.90 1.59
N VAL A 342 -16.70 -14.87 1.98
CA VAL A 342 -17.56 -13.70 1.82
C VAL A 342 -17.16 -12.68 2.88
N MET A 343 -16.65 -11.52 2.46
CA MET A 343 -15.98 -10.59 3.37
C MET A 343 -16.86 -9.37 3.68
N PHE A 344 -17.58 -9.41 4.80
CA PHE A 344 -18.38 -8.27 5.28
C PHE A 344 -17.57 -7.12 5.90
N LYS A 345 -16.24 -7.08 5.74
CA LYS A 345 -15.37 -6.02 6.30
C LYS A 345 -15.68 -4.64 5.71
N SER A 346 -16.22 -4.58 4.49
CA SER A 346 -16.66 -3.31 3.88
C SER A 346 -17.80 -2.66 4.66
N LYS A 347 -18.77 -3.44 5.16
CA LYS A 347 -19.91 -2.94 5.95
C LYS A 347 -19.45 -2.24 7.24
N SER A 348 -18.47 -2.81 7.93
CA SER A 348 -17.95 -2.22 9.16
C SER A 348 -17.09 -0.98 8.91
N ALA A 349 -16.41 -0.90 7.75
CA ALA A 349 -15.67 0.28 7.33
C ALA A 349 -16.59 1.48 7.07
N PHE A 350 -17.73 1.31 6.38
CA PHE A 350 -18.69 2.40 6.09
C PHE A 350 -19.23 3.14 7.32
N ILE A 351 -19.32 2.45 8.47
CA ILE A 351 -19.87 3.03 9.71
C ILE A 351 -18.78 3.59 10.64
N ARG A 352 -17.53 3.62 10.19
CA ARG A 352 -16.44 4.15 11.00
C ARG A 352 -16.64 5.65 11.21
N LYS A 353 -16.53 6.06 12.47
CA LYS A 353 -16.39 7.48 12.80
C LYS A 353 -15.09 8.00 12.19
N ASP A 354 -15.22 9.09 11.45
CA ASP A 354 -14.12 9.73 10.72
C ASP A 354 -14.00 11.23 11.01
N HIS A 355 -14.93 11.85 11.76
CA HIS A 355 -14.89 13.27 12.16
C HIS A 355 -14.88 13.44 13.68
N TRP A 356 -14.11 14.42 14.17
CA TRP A 356 -14.03 14.82 15.59
C TRP A 356 -13.88 16.34 15.73
N PRO A 357 -14.33 16.94 16.86
CA PRO A 357 -14.18 18.38 17.09
C PRO A 357 -12.74 18.91 17.03
N SER A 358 -11.77 18.04 17.35
CA SER A 358 -10.34 18.31 17.22
C SER A 358 -9.54 17.02 17.16
N LYS A 359 -8.24 17.11 16.85
CA LYS A 359 -7.32 15.95 16.90
C LYS A 359 -7.17 15.41 18.33
N GLU A 360 -7.19 16.27 19.34
CA GLU A 360 -7.14 15.88 20.76
C GLU A 360 -8.39 15.09 21.14
N ALA A 361 -9.56 15.54 20.69
CA ALA A 361 -10.81 14.81 20.87
C ALA A 361 -10.80 13.46 20.14
N ALA A 362 -10.15 13.39 18.97
CA ALA A 362 -9.94 12.15 18.23
C ALA A 362 -9.06 11.17 19.01
N MET A 363 -7.92 11.63 19.54
CA MET A 363 -7.04 10.83 20.40
C MET A 363 -7.80 10.24 21.59
N ALA A 364 -8.51 11.08 22.35
CA ALA A 364 -9.29 10.64 23.50
C ALA A 364 -10.41 9.66 23.13
N SER A 365 -11.03 9.84 21.97
CA SER A 365 -12.08 8.94 21.46
C SER A 365 -11.53 7.59 21.00
N LEU A 366 -10.38 7.56 20.33
CA LEU A 366 -9.78 6.35 19.78
C LEU A 366 -9.16 5.47 20.89
N MET A 367 -8.51 6.09 21.88
CA MET A 367 -7.91 5.39 23.03
C MET A 367 -8.92 4.67 23.93
N LYS A 368 -10.22 4.89 23.76
CA LYS A 368 -11.28 4.11 24.43
C LYS A 368 -11.48 2.72 23.81
N LYS A 369 -11.00 2.49 22.58
CA LYS A 369 -11.19 1.23 21.87
C LYS A 369 -9.98 0.31 22.11
N PRO A 370 -10.18 -0.95 22.51
CA PRO A 370 -9.08 -1.90 22.75
C PRO A 370 -8.08 -2.02 21.59
N PHE A 371 -8.58 -1.95 20.35
CA PHE A 371 -7.75 -1.97 19.13
C PHE A 371 -6.64 -0.91 19.12
N TYR A 372 -6.91 0.31 19.57
CA TYR A 372 -5.91 1.39 19.57
C TYR A 372 -5.06 1.43 20.85
N GLN A 373 -5.49 0.74 21.90
CA GLN A 373 -4.74 0.69 23.16
C GLN A 373 -3.47 -0.16 23.06
N THR A 374 -3.38 -1.05 22.06
CA THR A 374 -2.19 -1.86 21.79
C THR A 374 -1.09 -1.06 21.07
N PHE A 375 -1.40 0.10 20.50
CA PHE A 375 -0.44 0.90 19.75
C PHE A 375 0.63 1.46 20.67
N ALA A 376 1.89 1.43 20.23
CA ALA A 376 2.95 2.15 20.92
C ALA A 376 2.61 3.65 20.95
N SER A 377 2.92 4.33 22.06
CA SER A 377 2.50 5.73 22.25
C SER A 377 2.95 6.67 21.12
N ARG A 378 4.17 6.46 20.58
CA ARG A 378 4.67 7.20 19.41
C ARG A 378 3.85 6.93 18.15
N SER A 379 3.45 5.68 17.92
CA SER A 379 2.62 5.27 16.77
C SER A 379 1.19 5.79 16.88
N MET A 380 0.63 5.89 18.09
CA MET A 380 -0.70 6.45 18.27
C MET A 380 -0.72 7.97 18.07
N GLN A 381 0.29 8.68 18.60
CA GLN A 381 0.48 10.11 18.34
C GLN A 381 0.63 10.37 16.84
N ALA A 382 1.42 9.54 16.15
CA ALA A 382 1.56 9.55 14.70
C ALA A 382 0.22 9.44 13.98
N TYR A 383 -0.57 8.45 14.37
CA TYR A 383 -1.83 8.13 13.72
C TYR A 383 -2.82 9.30 13.79
N VAL A 384 -2.97 9.92 14.96
CA VAL A 384 -3.88 11.07 15.14
C VAL A 384 -3.36 12.32 14.46
N GLU A 385 -2.08 12.64 14.64
CA GLU A 385 -1.56 13.89 14.11
C GLU A 385 -1.58 13.88 12.58
N TYR A 386 -1.37 12.71 11.98
CA TYR A 386 -1.16 12.68 10.55
C TYR A 386 -2.26 12.00 9.78
N GLY A 387 -2.77 10.87 10.26
CA GLY A 387 -3.89 10.15 9.63
C GLY A 387 -5.17 10.99 9.51
N MET A 388 -5.16 12.21 10.06
CA MET A 388 -6.22 13.19 10.02
C MET A 388 -5.78 14.49 9.34
N THR A 389 -6.75 15.22 8.79
CA THR A 389 -6.61 16.60 8.33
C THR A 389 -7.61 17.48 9.07
N THR A 390 -7.31 18.76 9.25
CA THR A 390 -8.30 19.73 9.73
C THR A 390 -9.12 20.29 8.57
N ILE A 391 -10.36 20.66 8.85
CA ILE A 391 -11.21 21.39 7.90
C ILE A 391 -10.72 22.84 7.82
N PRO A 392 -10.55 23.45 6.62
CA PRO A 392 -10.14 24.84 6.51
C PRO A 392 -11.03 25.79 7.32
N GLY A 393 -10.43 26.58 8.21
CA GLY A 393 -11.14 27.52 9.07
C GLY A 393 -11.81 26.90 10.32
N SER A 394 -11.56 25.63 10.63
CA SER A 394 -12.07 24.92 11.80
C SER A 394 -10.97 24.13 12.51
N GLU A 395 -11.17 23.85 13.79
CA GLU A 395 -10.36 22.86 14.55
C GLU A 395 -10.80 21.41 14.29
N GLU A 396 -11.95 21.24 13.63
CA GLU A 396 -12.52 19.94 13.33
C GLU A 396 -11.54 19.08 12.52
N ALA A 397 -11.28 17.88 13.04
CA ALA A 397 -10.39 16.91 12.45
C ALA A 397 -11.19 15.80 11.76
N ARG A 398 -10.81 15.46 10.54
CA ARG A 398 -11.35 14.31 9.81
C ARG A 398 -10.26 13.35 9.37
N LEU A 399 -10.54 12.04 9.25
CA LEU A 399 -9.60 11.08 8.67
C LEU A 399 -9.26 11.47 7.23
N LYS A 400 -7.99 11.29 6.84
CA LYS A 400 -7.59 11.33 5.43
C LYS A 400 -8.00 10.07 4.67
N MET A 401 -8.12 8.96 5.38
CA MET A 401 -8.76 7.75 4.86
C MET A 401 -10.26 7.86 5.15
N ARG A 402 -11.07 8.05 4.11
CA ARG A 402 -12.53 8.11 4.29
C ARG A 402 -13.09 6.69 4.51
N PRO A 403 -14.16 6.53 5.29
CA PRO A 403 -14.83 5.24 5.51
C PRO A 403 -15.11 4.46 4.21
N GLU A 404 -15.57 5.16 3.17
CA GLU A 404 -15.86 4.57 1.85
C GLU A 404 -14.60 4.10 1.11
N ASP A 405 -13.47 4.81 1.25
CA ASP A 405 -12.21 4.41 0.62
C ASP A 405 -11.61 3.18 1.30
N GLU A 406 -11.73 3.09 2.64
CA GLU A 406 -11.35 1.91 3.40
C GLU A 406 -12.23 0.71 3.04
N ALA A 407 -13.54 0.92 2.93
CA ALA A 407 -14.52 -0.08 2.52
C ALA A 407 -14.25 -0.59 1.10
N LEU A 408 -13.83 0.29 0.20
CA LEU A 408 -13.49 -0.05 -1.18
C LEU A 408 -12.35 -1.07 -1.26
N VAL A 409 -11.31 -0.93 -0.44
CA VAL A 409 -10.20 -1.90 -0.41
C VAL A 409 -10.64 -3.26 0.15
N PHE A 410 -11.55 -3.26 1.12
CA PHE A 410 -12.15 -4.50 1.64
C PHE A 410 -13.14 -5.15 0.67
N GLY A 411 -13.63 -4.42 -0.33
CA GLY A 411 -14.50 -4.93 -1.39
C GLY A 411 -13.82 -5.82 -2.43
N ASP A 412 -12.73 -6.50 -2.08
CA ASP A 412 -12.13 -7.57 -2.90
C ASP A 412 -13.01 -8.82 -2.83
N LEU A 413 -14.01 -8.88 -3.73
CA LEU A 413 -15.01 -9.94 -3.79
C LEU A 413 -14.37 -11.32 -3.78
N CYS A 414 -14.79 -12.19 -2.86
CA CYS A 414 -14.23 -13.54 -2.67
C CYS A 414 -12.70 -13.58 -2.60
N THR A 415 -12.08 -12.52 -2.07
CA THR A 415 -10.62 -12.37 -1.93
C THR A 415 -9.87 -12.65 -3.23
N THR A 416 -10.46 -12.34 -4.39
CA THR A 416 -9.93 -12.77 -5.68
C THR A 416 -8.57 -12.16 -5.99
N ALA A 417 -8.37 -10.87 -5.73
CA ALA A 417 -7.10 -10.20 -5.97
C ALA A 417 -6.07 -10.55 -4.89
N SER A 418 -6.45 -10.54 -3.61
CA SER A 418 -5.56 -10.92 -2.52
C SER A 418 -5.08 -12.38 -2.60
N ARG A 419 -5.94 -13.35 -2.97
CA ARG A 419 -5.50 -14.75 -3.23
C ARG A 419 -4.64 -14.88 -4.47
N ARG A 420 -4.90 -14.08 -5.51
CA ARG A 420 -4.01 -14.05 -6.67
C ARG A 420 -2.62 -13.55 -6.29
N ALA A 421 -2.49 -12.59 -5.38
CA ALA A 421 -1.18 -12.20 -4.85
C ALA A 421 -0.49 -13.39 -4.17
N GLY A 422 -1.19 -14.15 -3.32
CA GLY A 422 -0.64 -15.35 -2.67
C GLY A 422 -0.20 -16.42 -3.67
N GLY A 423 -1.01 -16.71 -4.68
CA GLY A 423 -0.64 -17.65 -5.74
C GLY A 423 0.58 -17.24 -6.57
N ARG A 424 0.82 -15.92 -6.71
CA ARG A 424 1.97 -15.39 -7.45
C ARG A 424 3.29 -15.52 -6.70
N LEU A 425 3.29 -15.91 -5.42
CA LEU A 425 4.52 -16.23 -4.68
C LEU A 425 5.30 -17.37 -5.35
N ALA A 426 4.61 -18.34 -5.96
CA ALA A 426 5.22 -19.42 -6.72
C ALA A 426 5.95 -18.95 -8.00
N MET A 427 5.72 -17.72 -8.45
CA MET A 427 6.40 -17.12 -9.59
C MET A 427 7.70 -16.41 -9.20
N LEU A 428 7.97 -16.21 -7.91
CA LEU A 428 9.18 -15.53 -7.46
C LEU A 428 10.41 -16.45 -7.68
N PRO A 429 11.49 -15.94 -8.29
CA PRO A 429 12.71 -16.73 -8.45
C PRO A 429 13.26 -17.17 -7.09
N THR A 430 13.68 -18.43 -6.96
CA THR A 430 14.24 -18.97 -5.69
C THR A 430 15.49 -18.25 -5.21
N ILE A 431 16.14 -17.50 -6.10
CA ILE A 431 17.31 -16.67 -5.86
C ILE A 431 16.97 -15.25 -5.35
N LEU A 432 15.69 -14.91 -5.18
CA LEU A 432 15.24 -13.64 -4.61
C LEU A 432 14.91 -13.86 -3.13
N PRO A 433 15.67 -13.28 -2.18
CA PRO A 433 15.36 -13.47 -0.77
C PRO A 433 14.02 -12.86 -0.38
N VAL A 434 13.20 -13.62 0.35
CA VAL A 434 11.91 -13.19 0.86
C VAL A 434 11.81 -13.49 2.35
N ARG A 435 11.40 -12.51 3.15
CA ARG A 435 11.14 -12.67 4.59
C ARG A 435 9.73 -12.25 4.94
N PHE A 436 9.01 -13.11 5.63
CA PHE A 436 7.73 -12.86 6.27
C PHE A 436 7.98 -12.49 7.73
N ILE A 437 7.45 -11.35 8.16
CA ILE A 437 7.43 -10.91 9.56
C ILE A 437 5.97 -10.83 9.96
N CYS A 438 5.47 -11.88 10.60
CA CYS A 438 4.07 -12.03 10.97
C CYS A 438 3.81 -11.52 12.40
N ALA A 439 2.55 -11.25 12.67
CA ALA A 439 2.05 -11.09 14.04
C ALA A 439 2.27 -12.37 14.87
N ASP A 440 1.94 -12.32 16.16
CA ASP A 440 2.05 -13.49 17.04
C ASP A 440 1.10 -14.62 16.61
N LEU A 441 1.29 -15.81 17.19
CA LEU A 441 0.47 -16.98 16.93
C LEU A 441 -1.03 -16.62 17.04
N ASP A 442 -1.81 -17.02 16.04
CA ASP A 442 -3.25 -16.78 15.92
C ASP A 442 -3.68 -15.29 15.91
N CYS A 443 -2.72 -14.37 15.76
CA CYS A 443 -2.94 -12.92 15.73
C CYS A 443 -2.67 -12.29 14.34
N SER A 444 -2.21 -13.11 13.38
CA SER A 444 -1.95 -12.72 11.99
C SER A 444 -3.24 -12.62 11.17
N VAL A 445 -3.20 -11.90 10.05
CA VAL A 445 -4.28 -11.92 9.04
C VAL A 445 -4.45 -13.30 8.40
N LEU A 446 -3.37 -14.05 8.24
CA LEU A 446 -3.42 -15.41 7.73
C LEU A 446 -3.47 -16.38 8.91
N THR A 447 -4.30 -17.44 8.82
CA THR A 447 -4.25 -18.52 9.80
C THR A 447 -2.92 -19.26 9.70
N GLU A 448 -2.56 -20.04 10.74
CA GLU A 448 -1.34 -20.86 10.71
C GLU A 448 -1.34 -21.87 9.56
N GLU A 449 -2.47 -22.48 9.27
CA GLU A 449 -2.65 -23.37 8.11
C GLU A 449 -2.42 -22.62 6.79
N ALA A 450 -3.01 -21.44 6.63
CA ALA A 450 -2.82 -20.61 5.44
C ALA A 450 -1.36 -20.14 5.29
N LEU A 451 -0.66 -19.86 6.39
CA LEU A 451 0.78 -19.54 6.37
C LEU A 451 1.62 -20.74 5.94
N GLN A 452 1.33 -21.95 6.44
CA GLN A 452 2.00 -23.17 5.99
C GLN A 452 1.80 -23.43 4.50
N ASP A 453 0.57 -23.32 4.01
CA ASP A 453 0.26 -23.43 2.58
C ASP A 453 0.99 -22.36 1.74
N THR A 454 1.08 -21.13 2.27
CA THR A 454 1.85 -20.05 1.64
C THR A 454 3.32 -20.44 1.51
N LEU A 455 3.93 -21.02 2.56
CA LEU A 455 5.33 -21.44 2.54
C LEU A 455 5.60 -22.58 1.55
N ARG A 456 4.63 -23.46 1.30
CA ARG A 456 4.75 -24.50 0.25
C ARG A 456 4.90 -23.90 -1.14
N LEU A 457 4.31 -22.73 -1.39
CA LEU A 457 4.45 -22.01 -2.67
C LEU A 457 5.81 -21.29 -2.79
N ILE A 458 6.47 -20.99 -1.67
CA ILE A 458 7.71 -20.22 -1.65
C ILE A 458 8.74 -20.82 -0.65
N PRO A 459 9.29 -22.01 -0.93
CA PRO A 459 10.08 -22.77 0.04
C PRO A 459 11.42 -22.11 0.42
N HIS A 460 11.85 -21.07 -0.30
CA HIS A 460 13.06 -20.31 0.00
C HIS A 460 12.81 -19.09 0.89
N ALA A 461 11.55 -18.80 1.24
CA ALA A 461 11.24 -17.70 2.13
C ALA A 461 11.53 -18.06 3.59
N THR A 462 11.82 -17.04 4.40
CA THR A 462 11.92 -17.17 5.86
C THR A 462 10.68 -16.57 6.52
N ILE A 463 10.27 -17.12 7.66
CA ILE A 463 9.15 -16.59 8.45
C ILE A 463 9.59 -16.39 9.90
N VAL A 464 9.21 -15.25 10.47
CA VAL A 464 9.41 -14.91 11.88
C VAL A 464 8.13 -14.30 12.45
N ARG A 465 7.98 -14.34 13.78
CA ARG A 465 6.85 -13.75 14.50
C ARG A 465 7.32 -12.67 15.44
N VAL A 466 6.55 -11.58 15.49
CA VAL A 466 6.69 -10.57 16.53
C VAL A 466 5.78 -10.94 17.69
N ARG A 467 6.39 -11.44 18.78
CA ARG A 467 5.63 -11.86 19.98
C ARG A 467 4.77 -10.73 20.52
N LYS A 468 3.54 -11.06 20.92
CA LYS A 468 2.51 -10.17 21.44
C LYS A 468 2.11 -9.03 20.50
N ALA A 469 2.36 -9.17 19.19
CA ALA A 469 1.82 -8.29 18.18
C ALA A 469 0.56 -8.91 17.55
N PHE A 470 -0.39 -8.07 17.19
CA PHE A 470 -1.47 -8.37 16.26
C PHE A 470 -1.11 -7.87 14.85
N HIS A 471 -2.07 -7.94 13.94
CA HIS A 471 -1.91 -7.54 12.54
C HIS A 471 -1.24 -6.17 12.33
N THR A 472 -1.49 -5.22 13.24
CA THR A 472 -0.88 -3.88 13.22
C THR A 472 0.50 -3.84 13.90
N LEU A 473 1.34 -4.88 13.72
CA LEU A 473 2.65 -5.01 14.37
C LEU A 473 3.56 -3.79 14.19
N VAL A 474 3.47 -3.10 13.05
CA VAL A 474 4.23 -1.88 12.75
C VAL A 474 3.88 -0.76 13.73
N GLN A 475 2.60 -0.65 14.11
CA GLN A 475 2.11 0.37 15.04
C GLN A 475 2.21 -0.08 16.50
N GLU A 476 1.99 -1.37 16.77
CA GLU A 476 1.95 -1.95 18.12
C GLU A 476 3.34 -2.20 18.69
N LYS A 477 4.21 -2.79 17.87
CA LYS A 477 5.56 -3.26 18.21
C LYS A 477 6.58 -2.71 17.22
N PRO A 478 6.68 -1.37 17.04
CA PRO A 478 7.56 -0.77 16.05
C PRO A 478 9.03 -1.17 16.23
N LYS A 479 9.49 -1.26 17.49
CA LYS A 479 10.88 -1.60 17.82
C LYS A 479 11.21 -3.05 17.49
N GLU A 480 10.33 -3.97 17.87
CA GLU A 480 10.50 -5.40 17.63
C GLU A 480 10.33 -5.75 16.15
N THR A 481 9.38 -5.09 15.47
CA THR A 481 9.24 -5.19 14.01
C THR A 481 10.49 -4.68 13.31
N ALA A 482 11.04 -3.54 13.75
CA ALA A 482 12.29 -3.00 13.24
C ALA A 482 13.48 -3.96 13.44
N ALA A 483 13.52 -4.67 14.57
CA ALA A 483 14.57 -5.65 14.84
C ALA A 483 14.57 -6.79 13.82
N GLU A 484 13.39 -7.31 13.47
CA GLU A 484 13.27 -8.38 12.48
C GLU A 484 13.61 -7.92 11.06
N VAL A 485 13.28 -6.66 10.72
CA VAL A 485 13.74 -6.04 9.47
C VAL A 485 15.27 -5.85 9.49
N ALA A 486 15.85 -5.37 10.59
CA ALA A 486 17.28 -5.17 10.74
C ALA A 486 18.06 -6.48 10.57
N LYS A 487 17.57 -7.59 11.14
CA LYS A 487 18.16 -8.93 10.95
C LYS A 487 18.19 -9.34 9.48
N HIS A 488 17.13 -9.06 8.72
CA HIS A 488 17.10 -9.30 7.28
C HIS A 488 18.16 -8.47 6.56
N LEU A 489 18.21 -7.17 6.85
CA LEU A 489 19.19 -6.28 6.22
C LEU A 489 20.63 -6.67 6.58
N GLN A 490 20.89 -7.05 7.83
CA GLN A 490 22.21 -7.50 8.28
C GLN A 490 22.69 -8.74 7.53
N ALA A 491 21.79 -9.71 7.28
CA ALA A 491 22.15 -10.96 6.60
C ALA A 491 22.62 -10.75 5.16
N PHE A 492 22.01 -9.82 4.42
CA PHE A 492 22.27 -9.62 2.99
C PHE A 492 23.10 -8.38 2.67
N TYR A 493 23.07 -7.35 3.50
CA TYR A 493 23.67 -6.04 3.23
C TYR A 493 24.65 -5.58 4.30
N GLY A 494 24.74 -6.26 5.45
CA GLY A 494 25.70 -5.93 6.51
C GLY A 494 27.17 -6.07 6.09
N ASP A 495 28.07 -5.64 6.98
CA ASP A 495 29.53 -5.65 6.74
C ASP A 495 30.13 -7.08 6.80
N SER A 496 29.39 -8.04 7.34
CA SER A 496 29.73 -9.47 7.34
C SER A 496 28.51 -10.26 6.88
N PRO A 497 28.28 -10.33 5.54
CA PRO A 497 27.13 -11.05 4.99
C PRO A 497 27.26 -12.55 5.25
N GLY A 498 26.13 -13.21 5.52
CA GLY A 498 26.09 -14.59 6.03
C GLY A 498 25.71 -14.72 7.51
N TYR A 499 25.15 -13.65 8.11
CA TYR A 499 24.45 -13.77 9.39
C TYR A 499 23.37 -14.84 9.27
N ASP A 500 23.50 -15.91 10.05
CA ASP A 500 22.53 -16.99 10.01
C ASP A 500 21.20 -16.49 10.54
N LEU A 501 20.27 -16.25 9.61
CA LEU A 501 18.89 -15.87 9.89
C LEU A 501 18.18 -16.86 10.81
N LEU A 502 18.72 -18.09 10.93
CA LEU A 502 18.19 -19.19 11.71
C LEU A 502 18.76 -19.28 13.14
N SER A 503 19.76 -18.47 13.50
CA SER A 503 20.50 -18.57 14.77
C SER A 503 19.91 -17.78 15.96
N THR A 504 18.74 -17.13 15.80
CA THR A 504 18.07 -16.40 16.89
C THR A 504 16.70 -17.02 17.22
N ASP A 505 16.10 -16.67 18.37
CA ASP A 505 14.83 -17.17 18.97
C ASP A 505 13.55 -17.13 18.09
N SER A 506 13.67 -17.06 16.77
CA SER A 506 12.62 -17.27 15.79
C SER A 506 12.14 -18.71 15.78
N VAL A 507 10.86 -18.91 16.07
CA VAL A 507 10.16 -20.18 15.87
C VAL A 507 10.10 -20.43 14.35
N GLN A 508 10.91 -21.38 13.86
CA GLN A 508 10.74 -21.88 12.50
C GLN A 508 9.38 -22.57 12.40
N ILE A 509 8.61 -22.20 11.38
CA ILE A 509 7.58 -23.07 10.85
C ILE A 509 8.26 -23.82 9.71
N GLN A 510 8.70 -25.04 9.99
CA GLN A 510 9.08 -25.97 8.93
C GLN A 510 7.79 -26.44 8.23
N ALA A 511 7.85 -26.50 6.90
CA ALA A 511 6.71 -26.82 6.04
C ALA A 511 6.20 -28.27 6.21
#